data_AF-A0A182LTB3-F1
#
_entry.id   AF-A0A182LTB3-F1
#
_cell.length_a   1.000
_cell.length_b   1.000
_cell.length_c   1.000
_cell.angle_alpha   90.00
_cell.angle_beta   90.00
_cell.angle_gamma   90.00
#
_symmetry.space_group_name_H-M   'P 1'
#
loop_
_entity.id
_entity.type
_entity.pdbx_description
1 polymer ?
#
loop_
_entity_poly.entity_id
_entity_poly.type
_entity_poly.pdbx_seq_one_letter_code
_entity_poly.pdbx_strand_id
1 'polypeptide(L)'
;MRLHEDNQGRKLSTSEWDNMSDDDRDIDIESDAEKRAHHNALERKRRDHIKDSFTALRDSVPSLQGEKASRAQILKKAAEYIQFMRRKNNSHQHDIDDLRRQNNKLETEIRDLEQARASGKYGDGVDLGGGFQDGSRGSDSSDIDEVPKNNNNGLGARRNKKMKTNANY
;
A
#
# COMPACT_ATOMS: atom_id res chain seq x y z
N MET A 1 -0.38 -15.81 70.18
CA MET A 1 -0.18 -14.40 70.57
C MET A 1 0.53 -13.70 69.41
N ARG A 2 -0.13 -12.74 68.74
CA ARG A 2 0.43 -11.98 67.60
C ARG A 2 0.95 -10.64 68.13
N LEU A 3 2.22 -10.34 67.91
CA LEU A 3 2.82 -9.03 68.18
C LEU A 3 2.27 -8.02 67.14
N HIS A 4 1.63 -6.95 67.60
CA HIS A 4 1.42 -5.73 66.81
C HIS A 4 2.49 -4.74 67.26
N GLU A 5 3.47 -4.49 66.40
CA GLU A 5 4.40 -3.38 66.54
C GLU A 5 3.70 -2.09 66.07
N ASP A 6 3.45 -1.18 67.01
CA ASP A 6 2.97 0.17 66.72
C ASP A 6 4.11 0.99 66.09
N ASN A 7 4.10 1.08 64.76
CA ASN A 7 4.93 2.04 64.02
C ASN A 7 4.35 3.46 64.18
N GLN A 8 4.64 4.10 65.31
CA GLN A 8 4.35 5.51 65.49
C GLN A 8 5.32 6.35 64.66
N GLY A 9 4.82 6.89 63.55
CA GLY A 9 5.56 7.86 62.72
C GLY A 9 5.99 9.06 63.57
N ARG A 10 7.30 9.20 63.77
CA ARG A 10 7.93 10.33 64.47
C ARG A 10 7.57 11.63 63.75
N LYS A 11 6.83 12.53 64.40
CA LYS A 11 6.63 13.89 63.87
C LYS A 11 7.90 14.70 64.14
N LEU A 12 8.58 15.14 63.08
CA LEU A 12 9.72 16.04 63.16
C LEU A 12 9.32 17.38 63.80
N SER A 13 10.19 17.89 64.66
CA SER A 13 10.00 19.17 65.35
C SER A 13 10.13 20.34 64.37
N THR A 14 9.39 21.43 64.58
CA THR A 14 9.56 22.70 63.83
C THR A 14 11.01 23.19 63.83
N SER A 15 11.79 22.85 64.86
CA SER A 15 13.21 23.19 64.98
C SER A 15 14.17 22.31 64.16
N GLU A 16 13.72 21.15 63.64
CA GLU A 16 14.53 20.29 62.75
C GLU A 16 14.45 20.75 61.28
N TRP A 17 13.43 21.52 60.91
CA TRP A 17 13.25 22.05 59.55
C TRP A 17 14.17 23.23 59.23
N ASP A 18 14.51 24.04 60.25
CA ASP A 18 15.35 25.24 60.07
C ASP A 18 16.86 24.94 59.94
N ASN A 19 17.27 23.68 60.07
CA ASN A 19 18.68 23.26 60.03
C ASN A 19 19.04 22.40 58.80
N MET A 20 18.24 22.48 57.72
CA MET A 20 18.62 21.95 56.41
C MET A 20 19.23 23.09 55.59
N SER A 21 20.52 22.95 55.27
CA SER A 21 21.31 23.93 54.52
C SER A 21 20.65 24.25 53.17
N ASP A 22 20.63 25.54 52.80
CA ASP A 22 20.17 26.00 51.48
C ASP A 22 20.90 25.32 50.31
N ASP A 23 22.10 24.82 50.54
CA ASP A 23 22.96 24.17 49.55
C ASP A 23 22.51 22.75 49.14
N ASP A 24 21.62 22.12 49.93
CA ASP A 24 20.96 20.84 49.57
C ASP A 24 19.62 21.06 48.83
N ARG A 25 19.17 22.31 48.66
CA ARG A 25 17.96 22.63 47.87
C ARG A 25 18.21 22.71 46.36
N ASP A 26 19.47 22.85 45.97
CA ASP A 26 19.88 23.07 44.57
C ASP A 26 20.48 21.82 43.90
N ILE A 27 20.50 20.67 44.59
CA ILE A 27 21.02 19.41 44.05
C ILE A 27 19.88 18.39 43.92
N ASP A 28 19.43 18.19 42.67
CA ASP A 28 18.84 16.94 42.15
C ASP A 28 17.31 16.74 42.16
N ILE A 29 16.54 17.83 42.18
CA ILE A 29 15.08 17.74 42.10
C ILE A 29 14.53 18.79 41.12
N GLU A 30 14.59 18.48 39.83
CA GLU A 30 13.46 18.81 38.98
C GLU A 30 12.20 18.37 39.74
N SER A 31 11.36 19.32 40.15
CA SER A 31 10.28 19.07 41.13
C SER A 31 9.45 17.88 40.66
N ASP A 32 8.85 17.10 41.57
CA ASP A 32 7.97 15.99 41.16
C ASP A 32 6.87 16.45 40.17
N ALA A 33 6.50 17.74 40.22
CA ALA A 33 5.63 18.38 39.23
C ALA A 33 6.29 18.53 37.84
N GLU A 34 7.55 18.97 37.78
CA GLU A 34 8.32 19.09 36.54
C GLU A 34 8.63 17.72 35.92
N LYS A 35 9.07 16.72 36.71
CA LYS A 35 9.25 15.34 36.24
C LYS A 35 7.96 14.78 35.62
N ARG A 36 6.82 15.03 36.27
CA ARG A 36 5.49 14.65 35.75
C ARG A 36 5.13 15.42 34.48
N ALA A 37 5.44 16.71 34.41
CA ALA A 37 5.19 17.55 33.23
C ALA A 37 6.02 17.08 32.02
N HIS A 38 7.31 16.81 32.23
CA HIS A 38 8.23 16.29 31.22
C HIS A 38 7.77 14.92 30.69
N HIS A 39 7.44 13.98 31.60
CA HIS A 39 6.88 12.68 31.20
C HIS A 39 5.60 12.82 30.35
N ASN A 40 4.68 13.70 30.76
CA ASN A 40 3.45 13.98 30.00
C ASN A 40 3.72 14.60 28.62
N ALA A 41 4.76 15.43 28.51
CA ALA A 41 5.18 16.02 27.24
C ALA A 41 5.75 14.94 26.30
N LEU A 42 6.61 14.05 26.80
CA LEU A 42 7.16 12.95 26.02
C LEU A 42 6.07 11.99 25.54
N GLU A 43 5.12 11.62 26.40
CA GLU A 43 4.04 10.72 26.00
C GLU A 43 3.08 11.38 24.98
N ARG A 44 2.85 12.70 25.07
CA ARG A 44 2.12 13.43 24.01
C ARG A 44 2.83 13.29 22.66
N LYS A 45 4.13 13.58 22.62
CA LYS A 45 4.95 13.43 21.41
C LYS A 45 4.89 12.01 20.85
N ARG A 46 4.99 11.00 21.72
CA ARG A 46 4.85 9.58 21.32
C ARG A 46 3.48 9.30 20.69
N ARG A 47 2.39 9.79 21.29
CA ARG A 47 1.03 9.60 20.76
C ARG A 47 0.82 10.28 19.41
N ASP A 48 1.43 11.45 19.20
CA ASP A 48 1.36 12.15 17.92
C ASP A 48 2.09 11.35 16.83
N HIS A 49 3.29 10.84 17.10
CA HIS A 49 4.00 9.97 16.16
C HIS A 49 3.20 8.70 15.79
N ILE A 50 2.51 8.11 16.77
CA ILE A 50 1.62 6.96 16.52
C ILE A 50 0.43 7.38 15.65
N LYS A 51 -0.17 8.55 15.90
CA LYS A 51 -1.27 9.07 15.09
C LYS A 51 -0.82 9.27 13.63
N ASP A 52 0.38 9.80 13.42
CA ASP A 52 0.94 10.00 12.08
C ASP A 52 1.17 8.65 11.39
N SER A 53 1.73 7.68 12.11
CA SER A 53 1.92 6.30 11.61
C SER A 53 0.60 5.65 11.20
N PHE A 54 -0.47 5.84 11.98
CA PHE A 54 -1.82 5.36 11.62
C PHE A 54 -2.40 6.05 10.39
N THR A 55 -2.09 7.35 10.21
CA THR A 55 -2.53 8.11 9.03
C THR A 55 -1.82 7.62 7.78
N ALA A 56 -0.50 7.45 7.82
CA ALA A 56 0.28 6.87 6.73
C ALA A 56 -0.17 5.44 6.39
N LEU A 57 -0.47 4.62 7.40
CA LEU A 57 -0.99 3.27 7.19
C LEU A 57 -2.36 3.29 6.49
N ARG A 58 -3.28 4.15 6.93
CA ARG A 58 -4.59 4.31 6.29
C ARG A 58 -4.44 4.67 4.82
N ASP A 59 -3.59 5.65 4.52
CA ASP A 59 -3.42 6.16 3.16
C ASP A 59 -2.75 5.13 2.22
N SER A 60 -2.02 4.17 2.78
CA SER A 60 -1.42 3.05 2.04
C SER A 60 -2.39 1.91 1.70
N VAL A 61 -3.60 1.92 2.30
CA VAL A 61 -4.62 0.87 2.09
C VAL A 61 -5.73 1.43 1.19
N PRO A 62 -5.85 0.97 -0.08
CA PRO A 62 -6.77 1.56 -1.05
C PRO A 62 -8.23 1.65 -0.60
N SER A 63 -8.72 0.66 0.14
CA SER A 63 -10.10 0.62 0.64
C SER A 63 -10.38 1.61 1.78
N LEU A 64 -9.38 2.32 2.29
CA LEU A 64 -9.51 3.27 3.39
C LEU A 64 -9.19 4.72 2.97
N GLN A 65 -8.76 4.93 1.73
CA GLN A 65 -8.40 6.24 1.22
C GLN A 65 -9.63 7.15 1.17
N GLY A 66 -9.53 8.35 1.71
CA GLY A 66 -10.62 9.33 1.73
C GLY A 66 -11.74 9.05 2.74
N GLU A 67 -11.68 7.95 3.48
CA GLU A 67 -12.71 7.59 4.47
C GLU A 67 -12.24 7.80 5.92
N LYS A 68 -13.19 8.09 6.81
CA LYS A 68 -12.93 8.09 8.26
C LYS A 68 -12.93 6.63 8.75
N ALA A 69 -11.78 6.16 9.24
CA ALA A 69 -11.62 4.81 9.76
C ALA A 69 -11.08 4.82 11.20
N SER A 70 -11.64 3.96 12.06
CA SER A 70 -11.09 3.75 13.41
C SER A 70 -9.75 3.01 13.37
N ARG A 71 -8.95 3.11 14.44
CA ARG A 71 -7.67 2.38 14.56
C ARG A 71 -7.83 0.86 14.36
N ALA A 72 -8.89 0.27 14.92
CA ALA A 72 -9.17 -1.15 14.75
C ALA A 72 -9.49 -1.51 13.29
N GLN A 73 -10.28 -0.68 12.60
CA GLN A 73 -10.57 -0.87 11.17
C GLN A 73 -9.31 -0.74 10.32
N ILE A 74 -8.44 0.25 10.61
CA ILE A 74 -7.16 0.43 9.89
C ILE A 74 -6.31 -0.83 9.98
N LEU A 75 -6.12 -1.37 11.19
CA LEU A 75 -5.34 -2.59 11.40
C LEU A 75 -5.97 -3.80 10.68
N LYS A 76 -7.29 -3.97 10.80
CA LYS A 76 -8.01 -5.07 10.16
C LYS A 76 -7.88 -5.02 8.64
N LYS A 77 -8.16 -3.87 8.02
CA LYS A 77 -8.08 -3.68 6.57
C LYS A 77 -6.66 -3.74 6.04
N ALA A 78 -5.67 -3.26 6.79
CA ALA A 78 -4.26 -3.43 6.43
C ALA A 78 -3.87 -4.92 6.38
N ALA A 79 -4.27 -5.70 7.39
CA ALA A 79 -4.01 -7.14 7.40
C ALA A 79 -4.70 -7.87 6.23
N GLU A 80 -5.98 -7.56 5.98
CA GLU A 80 -6.72 -8.08 4.81
C GLU A 80 -6.01 -7.72 3.49
N TYR A 81 -5.55 -6.48 3.35
CA TYR A 81 -4.88 -6.01 2.14
C TYR A 81 -3.52 -6.68 1.92
N ILE A 82 -2.73 -6.90 2.97
CA ILE A 82 -1.48 -7.66 2.88
C ILE A 82 -1.74 -9.09 2.38
N GLN A 83 -2.75 -9.77 2.94
CA GLN A 83 -3.12 -11.13 2.50
C GLN A 83 -3.63 -11.16 1.05
N PHE A 84 -4.39 -10.15 0.65
CA PHE A 84 -4.83 -9.98 -0.73
C PHE A 84 -3.64 -9.80 -1.68
N MET A 85 -2.73 -8.87 -1.37
CA MET A 85 -1.56 -8.59 -2.20
C MET A 85 -0.62 -9.79 -2.33
N ARG A 86 -0.45 -10.58 -1.26
CA ARG A 86 0.31 -11.84 -1.32
C ARG A 86 -0.28 -12.82 -2.34
N ARG A 87 -1.59 -13.06 -2.28
CA ARG A 87 -2.29 -13.94 -3.23
C ARG A 87 -2.21 -13.41 -4.66
N LYS A 88 -2.41 -12.10 -4.84
CA LYS A 88 -2.32 -11.43 -6.14
C LYS A 88 -0.93 -11.55 -6.76
N ASN A 89 0.13 -11.30 -5.98
CA ASN A 89 1.51 -11.45 -6.44
C ASN A 89 1.83 -12.89 -6.82
N ASN A 90 1.35 -13.88 -6.05
CA ASN A 90 1.53 -15.30 -6.40
C ASN A 90 0.84 -15.67 -7.72
N SER A 91 -0.39 -15.20 -7.94
CA SER A 91 -1.08 -15.39 -9.22
C SER A 91 -0.29 -14.81 -10.38
N HIS A 92 0.18 -13.56 -10.25
CA HIS A 92 1.01 -12.93 -11.28
C HIS A 92 2.32 -13.68 -11.52
N GLN A 93 2.92 -14.24 -10.47
CA GLN A 93 4.12 -15.07 -10.63
C GLN A 93 3.83 -16.34 -11.43
N HIS A 94 2.68 -17.00 -11.21
CA HIS A 94 2.24 -18.13 -12.01
C HIS A 94 2.02 -17.73 -13.48
N ASP A 95 1.33 -16.62 -13.73
CA ASP A 95 1.10 -16.10 -15.08
C ASP A 95 2.44 -15.84 -15.81
N ILE A 96 3.42 -15.25 -15.11
CA ILE A 96 4.77 -15.00 -15.64
C ILE A 96 5.47 -16.32 -16.00
N ASP A 97 5.40 -17.32 -15.13
CA ASP A 97 6.07 -18.61 -15.34
C ASP A 97 5.44 -19.39 -16.50
N ASP A 98 4.12 -19.35 -16.63
CA ASP A 98 3.41 -19.99 -17.74
C ASP A 98 3.70 -19.30 -19.07
N LEU A 99 3.73 -17.96 -19.11
CA LEU A 99 4.13 -17.22 -20.30
C LEU A 99 5.58 -17.51 -20.70
N ARG A 100 6.50 -17.62 -19.73
CA ARG A 100 7.89 -18.02 -20.00
C ARG A 100 7.99 -19.41 -20.61
N ARG A 101 7.20 -20.38 -20.11
CA ARG A 101 7.15 -21.73 -20.67
C ARG A 101 6.63 -21.73 -22.11
N GLN A 102 5.57 -20.95 -22.37
CA GLN A 102 5.01 -20.81 -23.72
C GLN A 102 6.02 -20.17 -24.68
N ASN A 103 6.68 -19.10 -24.27
CA ASN A 103 7.72 -18.45 -25.07
C ASN A 103 8.87 -19.40 -25.38
N ASN A 104 9.40 -20.11 -24.39
CA ASN A 104 10.48 -21.10 -24.61
C ASN A 104 10.07 -22.20 -25.60
N LYS A 105 8.80 -22.65 -25.54
CA LYS A 105 8.27 -23.64 -26.48
C LYS A 105 8.25 -23.08 -27.91
N LEU A 106 7.71 -21.88 -28.09
CA LEU A 106 7.66 -21.21 -29.38
C LEU A 106 9.05 -20.91 -29.94
N GLU A 107 10.00 -20.46 -29.10
CA GLU A 107 11.40 -20.23 -29.49
C GLU A 107 12.07 -21.53 -29.97
N THR A 108 11.77 -22.65 -29.31
CA THR A 108 12.27 -23.97 -29.75
C THR A 108 11.67 -24.37 -31.10
N GLU A 109 10.35 -24.22 -31.27
CA GLU A 109 9.66 -24.53 -32.53
C GLU A 109 10.17 -23.66 -33.70
N ILE A 110 10.38 -22.36 -33.46
CA ILE A 110 10.96 -21.45 -34.45
C ILE A 110 12.36 -21.91 -34.85
N ARG A 111 13.22 -22.21 -33.87
CA ARG A 111 14.60 -22.65 -34.13
C ARG A 111 14.62 -23.95 -34.94
N ASP A 112 13.77 -24.91 -34.61
CA ASP A 112 13.70 -26.19 -35.32
C ASP A 112 13.19 -26.01 -36.76
N LEU A 113 12.23 -25.11 -36.99
CA LEU A 113 11.75 -24.75 -38.33
C LEU A 113 12.81 -24.01 -39.15
N GLU A 114 13.56 -23.09 -38.53
CA GLU A 114 14.67 -22.39 -39.17
C GLU A 114 15.79 -23.36 -39.58
N GLN A 115 16.13 -24.32 -38.70
CA GLN A 115 17.08 -25.38 -39.03
C GLN A 115 16.55 -26.28 -40.16
N ALA A 116 15.27 -26.67 -40.13
CA ALA A 116 14.66 -27.46 -41.19
C ALA A 116 14.69 -26.72 -42.54
N ARG A 117 14.41 -25.41 -42.56
CA ARG A 117 14.54 -24.57 -43.76
C ARG A 117 15.97 -24.44 -44.25
N ALA A 118 16.93 -24.20 -43.35
CA ALA A 118 18.35 -24.11 -43.69
C ALA A 118 18.92 -25.44 -44.19
N SER A 119 18.41 -26.57 -43.71
CA SER A 119 18.84 -27.92 -44.10
C SER A 119 18.31 -28.39 -45.46
N GLY A 120 17.53 -27.57 -46.18
CA GLY A 120 17.10 -27.86 -47.55
C GLY A 120 16.17 -29.07 -47.71
N LYS A 121 15.54 -29.55 -46.63
CA LYS A 121 14.63 -30.71 -46.67
C LYS A 121 13.23 -30.42 -47.24
N TYR A 122 12.95 -29.18 -47.62
CA TYR A 122 11.87 -28.87 -48.56
C TYR A 122 12.50 -28.79 -49.95
N GLY A 123 12.40 -29.89 -50.69
CA GLY A 123 12.86 -29.98 -52.06
C GLY A 123 12.26 -28.88 -52.92
N ASP A 124 13.16 -28.22 -53.65
CA ASP A 124 13.08 -28.06 -55.10
C ASP A 124 11.99 -28.95 -55.72
N GLY A 125 10.90 -28.36 -56.21
CA GLY A 125 9.76 -29.13 -56.69
C GLY A 125 8.46 -28.38 -56.95
N VAL A 126 8.52 -27.21 -57.59
CA VAL A 126 7.50 -26.77 -58.57
C VAL A 126 8.13 -25.69 -59.46
N ASP A 127 8.93 -26.15 -60.42
CA ASP A 127 8.99 -25.50 -61.73
C ASP A 127 7.62 -25.73 -62.40
N LEU A 128 6.71 -24.76 -62.23
CA LEU A 128 5.54 -24.62 -63.09
C LEU A 128 5.78 -23.39 -63.97
N GLY A 129 6.65 -23.58 -64.95
CA GLY A 129 6.57 -22.87 -66.22
C GLY A 129 5.19 -23.11 -66.85
N GLY A 130 4.25 -22.22 -66.55
CA GLY A 130 2.92 -22.18 -67.14
C GLY A 130 2.42 -20.73 -67.13
N GLY A 131 2.52 -20.07 -68.28
CA GLY A 131 2.09 -18.69 -68.46
C GLY A 131 0.57 -18.51 -68.34
N PHE A 132 0.18 -17.22 -68.47
CA PHE A 132 -1.19 -16.70 -68.60
C PHE A 132 -1.96 -16.69 -67.25
N GLN A 133 -2.64 -15.62 -66.80
CA GLN A 133 -3.13 -14.42 -67.47
C GLN A 133 -3.42 -13.35 -66.40
N ASP A 134 -3.10 -12.10 -66.72
CA ASP A 134 -3.61 -10.88 -66.07
C ASP A 134 -5.15 -10.93 -65.97
N GLY A 135 -5.66 -10.63 -64.79
CA GLY A 135 -7.06 -10.84 -64.42
C GLY A 135 -7.43 -10.04 -63.18
N SER A 136 -7.35 -8.71 -63.31
CA SER A 136 -8.01 -7.74 -62.43
C SER A 136 -9.41 -8.20 -62.00
N ARG A 137 -9.63 -8.33 -60.68
CA ARG A 137 -10.94 -8.20 -60.03
C ARG A 137 -10.76 -8.10 -58.52
N GLY A 138 -10.96 -6.87 -58.02
CA GLY A 138 -11.03 -6.60 -56.59
C GLY A 138 -12.24 -7.27 -55.94
N SER A 139 -12.07 -7.65 -54.68
CA SER A 139 -13.16 -7.68 -53.72
C SER A 139 -12.59 -7.28 -52.37
N ASP A 140 -12.97 -6.07 -52.01
CA ASP A 140 -13.03 -5.52 -50.66
C ASP A 140 -13.83 -6.48 -49.76
N SER A 141 -13.20 -6.90 -48.65
CA SER A 141 -13.92 -7.37 -47.48
C SER A 141 -13.07 -7.07 -46.27
N SER A 142 -13.36 -5.92 -45.67
CA SER A 142 -12.82 -5.49 -44.38
C SER A 142 -13.70 -6.05 -43.26
N ASP A 143 -13.29 -7.15 -42.65
CA ASP A 143 -13.81 -7.58 -41.33
C ASP A 143 -12.78 -7.22 -40.26
N ILE A 144 -12.94 -6.00 -39.75
CA ILE A 144 -12.30 -5.50 -38.54
C ILE A 144 -13.21 -5.86 -37.37
N ASP A 145 -12.79 -6.81 -36.55
CA ASP A 145 -13.40 -7.06 -35.25
C ASP A 145 -13.16 -5.86 -34.32
N GLU A 146 -14.27 -5.21 -33.96
CA GLU A 146 -14.34 -4.06 -33.07
C GLU A 146 -14.04 -4.47 -31.62
N VAL A 147 -12.86 -4.08 -31.11
CA VAL A 147 -12.52 -4.17 -29.69
C VAL A 147 -13.20 -3.02 -28.93
N PRO A 148 -14.05 -3.27 -27.91
CA PRO A 148 -14.69 -2.21 -27.15
C PRO A 148 -13.66 -1.46 -26.31
N LYS A 149 -13.40 -0.20 -26.68
CA LYS A 149 -12.58 0.75 -25.92
C LYS A 149 -13.31 1.18 -24.64
N ASN A 150 -13.07 0.47 -23.53
CA ASN A 150 -13.44 0.97 -22.19
C ASN A 150 -12.36 1.92 -21.67
N ASN A 151 -12.36 3.17 -22.16
CA ASN A 151 -11.53 4.26 -21.65
C ASN A 151 -12.35 5.14 -20.69
N ASN A 152 -12.38 4.76 -19.41
CA ASN A 152 -12.71 5.71 -18.35
C ASN A 152 -11.43 6.39 -17.88
N ASN A 153 -11.08 7.49 -18.53
CA ASN A 153 -10.32 8.61 -17.96
C ASN A 153 -10.44 9.83 -18.89
N GLY A 154 -11.30 10.78 -18.51
CA GLY A 154 -11.52 12.03 -19.24
C GLY A 154 -12.22 13.06 -18.35
N LEU A 155 -11.41 13.90 -17.72
CA LEU A 155 -11.80 15.11 -17.01
C LEU A 155 -12.56 16.06 -17.96
N GLY A 156 -13.66 16.66 -17.48
CA GLY A 156 -14.14 17.95 -18.01
C GLY A 156 -15.61 18.02 -18.44
N ALA A 157 -16.54 18.15 -17.48
CA ALA A 157 -17.78 18.89 -17.71
C ALA A 157 -18.32 19.47 -16.40
N ARG A 158 -18.17 20.79 -16.26
CA ARG A 158 -18.71 21.63 -15.18
C ARG A 158 -20.23 21.44 -15.06
N ARG A 159 -20.73 21.21 -13.86
CA ARG A 159 -22.14 21.47 -13.51
C ARG A 159 -22.21 22.35 -12.28
N ASN A 160 -22.44 23.64 -12.49
CA ASN A 160 -22.81 24.55 -11.42
C ASN A 160 -24.23 24.20 -10.97
N LYS A 161 -24.42 23.83 -9.69
CA LYS A 161 -25.74 23.79 -9.06
C LYS A 161 -25.74 24.78 -7.90
N LYS A 162 -26.57 25.82 -8.04
CA LYS A 162 -26.71 26.95 -7.10
C LYS A 162 -27.14 26.47 -5.71
N MET A 163 -26.59 27.13 -4.69
CA MET A 163 -26.95 27.02 -3.29
C MET A 163 -28.44 27.32 -3.09
N LYS A 164 -29.11 26.54 -2.21
CA LYS A 164 -30.43 26.86 -1.71
C LYS A 164 -30.29 27.16 -0.22
N THR A 165 -30.37 28.44 0.12
CA THR A 165 -30.47 28.93 1.50
C THR A 165 -31.85 28.59 2.02
N ASN A 166 -31.96 27.66 2.96
CA ASN A 166 -33.11 27.59 3.85
C ASN A 166 -32.76 28.33 5.13
N ALA A 167 -33.12 29.60 5.15
CA ALA A 167 -33.49 30.27 6.38
C ALA A 167 -34.96 29.89 6.65
N ASN A 168 -35.23 29.34 7.83
CA ASN A 168 -36.54 29.50 8.46
C ASN A 168 -36.39 29.33 9.97
N TYR A 169 -36.57 30.49 10.62
CA TYR A 169 -36.82 30.78 12.04
C TYR A 169 -35.86 30.21 13.10
#